data_AF-A0A349BS25-F1
#
_entry.id   AF-A0A349BS25-F1
#
_cell.length_a   1.000
_cell.length_b   1.000
_cell.length_c   1.000
_cell.angle_alpha   90.00
_cell.angle_beta   90.00
_cell.angle_gamma   90.00
#
_symmetry.space_group_name_H-M   'P 1'
#
loop_
_entity.id
_entity.type
_entity.pdbx_description
1 polymer ?
#
loop_
_entity_poly.entity_id
_entity_poly.type
_entity_poly.pdbx_seq_one_letter_code
_entity_poly.pdbx_strand_id
1 'polypeptide(L)' 'IAFHEAGHAVVSWLLEHAAPLVKVTIVPRGQSLGAAWYLPEERQIVRSEQMLDEMCAALRSEE' A
#
# COMPACT_ATOMS: atom_id res chain seq x y z
N ILE A 1 2.26 11.98 9.23
CA ILE A 1 1.70 11.78 7.86
C ILE A 1 2.76 11.53 6.79
N ALA A 2 3.80 12.36 6.62
CA ALA A 2 4.79 12.10 5.58
C ALA A 2 5.51 10.75 5.76
N PHE A 3 5.90 10.40 6.98
CA PHE A 3 6.49 9.10 7.30
C PHE A 3 5.51 7.93 7.14
N HIS A 4 4.25 8.13 7.55
CA HIS A 4 3.16 7.18 7.32
C HIS A 4 3.01 6.85 5.83
N GLU A 5 2.87 7.87 4.97
CA GLU A 5 2.75 7.72 3.52
C GLU A 5 4.04 7.19 2.86
N ALA A 6 5.21 7.55 3.37
CA ALA A 6 6.48 6.97 2.93
C ALA A 6 6.57 5.48 3.30
N GLY A 7 5.98 5.07 4.42
CA GLY A 7 5.85 3.68 4.82
C GLY A 7 5.07 2.87 3.79
N HIS A 8 3.89 3.35 3.42
CA HIS A 8 3.09 2.78 2.33
C HIS A 8 3.92 2.62 1.06
N ALA A 9 4.61 3.69 0.63
CA ALA A 9 5.39 3.65 -0.59
C ALA A 9 6.55 2.65 -0.57
N VAL A 10 7.29 2.59 0.53
CA VAL A 10 8.47 1.72 0.63
C VAL A 10 8.06 0.23 0.68
N VAL A 11 7.02 -0.13 1.42
CA VAL A 11 6.61 -1.54 1.51
C VAL A 11 6.03 -2.02 0.19
N SER A 12 5.15 -1.24 -0.44
CA SER A 12 4.61 -1.60 -1.75
C SER A 12 5.66 -1.65 -2.86
N TRP A 13 6.80 -0.98 -2.68
CA TRP A 13 7.93 -1.09 -3.61
C TRP A 13 8.79 -2.33 -3.39
N LEU A 14 8.90 -2.80 -2.14
CA LEU A 14 9.80 -3.90 -1.77
C LEU A 14 9.14 -5.28 -1.85
N LEU A 15 7.83 -5.37 -1.62
CA LEU A 15 7.11 -6.63 -1.66
C LEU A 15 6.80 -7.03 -3.10
N GLU A 16 7.08 -8.28 -3.45
CA GLU A 16 6.94 -8.79 -4.82
C GLU A 16 5.48 -8.81 -5.28
N HIS A 17 4.56 -9.08 -4.35
CA HIS A 17 3.16 -9.30 -4.68
C HIS A 17 2.23 -8.17 -4.25
N ALA A 18 2.76 -7.12 -3.62
CA ALA A 18 1.97 -5.97 -3.23
C ALA A 18 1.39 -5.26 -4.47
N ALA A 19 0.21 -4.67 -4.29
CA ALA A 19 -0.41 -3.90 -5.35
C ALA A 19 0.49 -2.72 -5.76
N PRO A 20 0.75 -2.50 -7.06
CA PRO A 20 1.63 -1.45 -7.52
C PRO A 20 1.08 -0.08 -7.12
N LEU A 21 1.95 0.72 -6.50
CA LEU A 21 1.65 2.09 -6.10
C LEU A 21 1.64 3.01 -7.33
N VAL A 22 0.51 3.66 -7.58
CA VAL A 22 0.33 4.62 -8.67
C VAL A 22 0.66 6.04 -8.23
N LYS A 23 0.25 6.40 -7.01
CA LYS A 23 0.44 7.75 -6.48
C LYS A 23 0.39 7.75 -4.96
N VAL A 24 1.27 8.53 -4.35
CA VAL A 24 1.23 8.87 -2.93
C VAL A 24 1.17 10.39 -2.76
N THR A 25 0.42 10.87 -1.76
CA THR A 25 0.29 12.31 -1.46
C THR A 25 0.15 12.55 0.04
N ILE A 26 0.78 13.63 0.52
CA ILE A 26 0.59 14.16 1.88
C ILE A 26 -0.36 15.37 1.91
N VAL A 27 -0.91 15.73 0.75
CA VAL A 27 -1.89 16.81 0.65
C VAL A 27 -3.25 16.28 1.14
N PRO A 28 -3.86 16.92 2.15
CA PRO A 28 -5.11 16.44 2.73
C PRO A 28 -6.24 16.46 1.71
N ARG A 29 -7.04 15.38 1.70
CA ARG A 29 -8.16 15.17 0.78
C ARG A 29 -9.31 14.51 1.56
N GLY A 30 -10.43 15.22 1.70
CA GLY A 30 -11.57 14.73 2.47
C GLY A 30 -11.22 14.55 3.95
N GLN A 31 -11.50 13.38 4.51
CA GLN A 31 -11.22 13.06 5.92
C GLN A 31 -9.79 12.55 6.16
N SER A 32 -8.98 12.39 5.12
CA SER A 32 -7.60 11.92 5.25
C SER A 32 -6.57 13.05 5.12
N LEU A 33 -5.49 12.93 5.91
CA LEU A 33 -4.34 13.84 5.88
C LEU A 33 -3.32 13.48 4.78
N GLY A 34 -3.46 12.30 4.16
CA GLY A 34 -2.62 11.77 3.08
C GLY A 34 -3.33 10.62 2.36
N ALA A 35 -2.79 10.13 1.24
CA ALA A 35 -3.35 8.95 0.58
C ALA A 35 -2.36 8.27 -0.36
N ALA A 36 -2.36 6.94 -0.33
CA ALA A 36 -1.76 6.07 -1.32
C ALA A 36 -2.84 5.48 -2.26
N TRP A 37 -2.53 5.41 -3.56
CA TRP A 37 -3.40 4.87 -4.60
C TRP A 37 -2.72 3.68 -5.25
N TYR A 38 -3.41 2.54 -5.26
CA TYR A 38 -2.91 1.28 -5.79
C TYR A 38 -3.69 0.85 -7.02
N LEU A 39 -3.02 0.15 -7.94
CA LEU A 39 -3.66 -0.50 -9.08
C LEU A 39 -3.59 -2.02 -8.90
N PRO A 40 -4.59 -2.65 -8.26
CA PRO A 40 -4.55 -4.09 -8.06
C PRO A 40 -4.62 -4.83 -9.40
N GLU A 41 -3.84 -5.90 -9.53
CA GLU A 41 -3.97 -6.85 -10.63
C GLU A 41 -5.20 -7.72 -10.42
N GLU A 42 -5.95 -7.97 -11.50
CA GLU A 42 -7.09 -8.87 -11.45
C GLU A 42 -6.60 -10.33 -11.39
N ARG A 43 -6.71 -10.95 -10.22
CA ARG A 43 -6.29 -12.34 -9.97
C ARG A 43 -7.47 -13.16 -9.46
N GLN A 44 -7.73 -14.31 -10.07
CA GLN A 44 -8.82 -15.21 -9.65
C GLN A 44 -8.45 -16.13 -8.48
N ILE A 45 -7.15 -16.36 -8.25
CA ILE A 45 -6.63 -17.21 -7.17
C ILE A 45 -5.44 -16.51 -6.53
N VAL A 46 -5.48 -16.35 -5.21
CA VAL A 46 -4.41 -15.75 -4.40
C VAL A 46 -3.62 -16.84 -3.70
N ARG A 47 -2.29 -16.84 -3.84
CA ARG A 47 -1.38 -17.75 -3.15
C ARG A 47 -1.08 -17.23 -1.74
N SER A 48 -0.67 -18.12 -0.84
CA SER A 48 -0.38 -17.75 0.56
C SER A 48 0.70 -16.67 0.69
N GLU A 49 1.75 -16.70 -0.14
CA GLU A 49 2.81 -15.67 -0.16
C GLU A 49 2.25 -14.30 -0.56
N GLN A 50 1.37 -14.25 -1.55
CA GLN A 50 0.71 -13.02 -2.00
C GLN A 50 -0.18 -12.43 -0.90
N MET A 51 -0.90 -13.30 -0.18
CA MET A 51 -1.73 -12.89 0.95
C MET A 51 -0.89 -12.34 2.10
N LEU A 52 0.27 -12.93 2.37
CA LEU A 52 1.20 -12.41 3.38
C LEU A 52 1.73 -11.03 3.00
N ASP A 53 2.09 -10.82 1.72
CA ASP A 53 2.55 -9.52 1.22
C ASP A 53 1.45 -8.46 1.31
N GLU A 54 0.21 -8.80 0.95
CA GLU A 54 -0.95 -7.91 1.10
C GLU A 54 -1.22 -7.55 2.57
N MET A 55 -1.11 -8.53 3.47
CA MET A 55 -1.22 -8.29 4.91
C MET A 55 -0.09 -7.39 5.42
N CYS A 56 1.15 -7.60 4.99
CA CYS A 56 2.28 -6.75 5.35
C CYS A 56 2.09 -5.32 4.86
N ALA A 57 1.59 -5.13 3.64
CA ALA A 57 1.27 -3.83 3.08
C ALA A 57 0.15 -3.11 3.86
N ALA A 58 -0.86 -3.84 4.31
CA ALA A 58 -1.96 -3.26 5.10
C ALA A 58 -1.54 -2.90 6.54
N LEU A 59 -0.80 -3.80 7.21
CA LEU A 59 -0.41 -3.63 8.61
C LEU A 59 0.65 -2.55 8.82
N ARG A 60 1.43 -2.21 7.78
CA ARG A 60 2.40 -1.12 7.86
C ARG A 60 1.76 0.28 8.01
N SER A 61 0.42 0.36 7.96
CA SER A 61 -0.35 1.58 8.22
C SER A 61 -0.41 2.00 9.70
N GLU A 62 0.03 1.15 10.63
CA GLU A 62 0.03 1.45 12.07
C GLU A 62 1.35 2.13 12.52
N GLU A 63 1.65 3.31 11.97
CA GLU A 63 2.45 4.37 12.64
C GLU A 63 2.21 5.78 12.06
#